data_AF-A0A7C4DF74-F1
#
_entry.id   AF-A0A7C4DF74-F1
#
_cell.length_a   1.000
_cell.length_b   1.000
_cell.length_c   1.000
_cell.angle_alpha   90.00
_cell.angle_beta   90.00
_cell.angle_gamma   90.00
#
_symmetry.space_group_name_H-M   'P 1'
#
loop_
_entity.id
_entity.type
_entity.pdbx_description
1 polymer ?
#
loop_
_entity_poly.entity_id
_entity_poly.type
_entity_poly.pdbx_seq_one_letter_code
_entity_poly.pdbx_strand_id
1 'polypeptide(L)'
;LEMMLRGFTFLPPDIFKSDARRFLIEGNALRIPFNKLPGLGDNVAESIVKAREEKMFTSIEDLMKRTKVNKNHVEVMKKLGVLKGLPETEQFTLF
;
A
#
# COMPACT_ATOMS: atom_id res chain seq x y z
N LEU A 1 -13.22 18.60 -10.04
CA LEU A 1 -14.50 17.87 -10.23
C LEU A 1 -14.60 17.18 -11.61
N GLU A 2 -13.69 17.47 -12.56
CA GLU A 2 -13.77 17.01 -13.95
C GLU A 2 -13.48 15.52 -14.21
N MET A 3 -12.75 14.82 -13.33
CA MET A 3 -12.44 13.39 -13.50
C MET A 3 -13.62 12.47 -13.18
N MET A 4 -14.37 12.77 -12.11
CA MET A 4 -15.55 11.97 -11.74
C MET A 4 -16.67 12.09 -12.78
N LEU A 5 -16.79 13.25 -13.44
CA LEU A 5 -17.76 13.50 -14.51
C LEU A 5 -17.47 12.74 -15.81
N ARG A 6 -16.26 12.20 -15.97
CA ARG A 6 -15.86 11.36 -17.12
C ARG A 6 -15.89 9.86 -16.81
N GLY A 7 -16.42 9.45 -15.65
CA GLY A 7 -16.50 8.05 -15.24
C GLY A 7 -15.17 7.47 -14.77
N PHE A 8 -14.22 8.31 -14.32
CA PHE A 8 -12.99 7.85 -13.69
C PHE A 8 -13.19 7.70 -12.18
N THR A 9 -12.92 6.50 -11.65
CA THR A 9 -12.98 6.22 -10.21
C THR A 9 -11.58 6.22 -9.60
N PHE A 10 -11.49 6.51 -8.30
CA PHE A 10 -10.22 6.37 -7.58
C PHE A 10 -10.21 5.02 -6.88
N LEU A 11 -9.17 4.23 -7.16
CA LEU A 11 -8.94 3.01 -6.41
C LEU A 11 -8.11 3.31 -5.18
N PRO A 12 -8.47 2.73 -4.02
CA PRO A 12 -7.66 2.85 -2.84
C PRO A 12 -6.25 2.30 -3.12
N PRO A 13 -5.23 2.80 -2.41
CA PRO A 13 -3.92 2.22 -2.49
C PRO A 13 -3.98 0.75 -2.10
N ASP A 14 -3.27 -0.12 -2.81
CA ASP A 14 -3.06 -1.49 -2.30
C ASP A 14 -1.61 -1.91 -2.39
N ILE A 15 -1.22 -2.70 -1.39
CA ILE A 15 0.16 -3.02 -1.11
C ILE A 15 0.87 -3.74 -2.27
N PHE A 16 0.12 -4.50 -3.08
CA PHE A 16 0.66 -5.31 -4.17
C PHE A 16 0.72 -4.54 -5.48
N LYS A 17 -0.18 -3.58 -5.67
CA LYS A 17 -0.33 -2.87 -6.96
C LYS A 17 0.15 -1.43 -6.94
N SER A 18 -0.06 -0.68 -5.86
CA SER A 18 0.25 0.75 -5.82
C SER A 18 1.74 1.04 -5.99
N ASP A 19 2.04 2.16 -6.62
CA ASP A 19 3.39 2.69 -6.75
C ASP A 19 3.75 3.59 -5.55
N ALA A 20 5.04 3.90 -5.38
CA ALA A 20 5.51 4.81 -4.35
C ALA A 20 5.02 6.24 -4.57
N ARG A 21 5.12 6.75 -5.81
CA ARG A 21 4.88 8.16 -6.14
C ARG A 21 3.90 8.38 -7.29
N ARG A 22 3.70 7.36 -8.14
CA ARG A 22 2.96 7.50 -9.39
C ARG A 22 1.52 7.01 -9.26
N PHE A 23 0.60 7.77 -9.82
CA PHE A 23 -0.75 7.27 -10.01
C PHE A 23 -0.74 6.21 -11.10
N LEU A 24 -1.28 5.03 -10.81
CA LEU A 24 -1.38 3.95 -11.77
C LEU A 24 -2.78 3.93 -12.38
N ILE A 25 -2.85 3.81 -13.70
CA ILE A 25 -4.11 3.73 -14.43
C ILE A 25 -4.51 2.25 -14.49
N GLU A 26 -5.61 1.90 -13.83
CA GLU A 26 -6.19 0.56 -13.84
C GLU A 26 -7.55 0.63 -14.54
N GLY A 27 -7.54 0.50 -15.87
CA GLY A 27 -8.71 0.66 -16.72
C GLY A 27 -9.29 2.07 -16.65
N ASN A 28 -10.52 2.18 -16.16
CA ASN A 28 -11.21 3.46 -15.94
C ASN A 28 -10.94 4.05 -14.55
N ALA A 29 -9.95 3.55 -13.81
CA ALA A 29 -9.69 4.00 -12.46
C ALA A 29 -8.23 4.43 -12.25
N LEU A 30 -8.04 5.40 -11.34
CA LEU A 30 -6.73 5.88 -10.94
C LEU A 30 -6.40 5.34 -9.55
N ARG A 31 -5.40 4.48 -9.46
CA ARG A 31 -4.91 3.94 -8.19
C ARG A 31 -3.94 4.93 -7.56
N ILE A 32 -4.20 5.23 -6.29
CA ILE A 32 -3.44 6.20 -5.52
C ILE A 32 -2.09 5.61 -5.09
N PRO A 33 -0.97 6.37 -5.20
CA PRO A 33 0.33 5.95 -4.71
C PRO A 33 0.47 6.06 -3.19
N PHE A 34 1.47 5.39 -2.62
CA PHE A 34 1.71 5.40 -1.18
C PHE A 34 2.10 6.77 -0.63
N ASN A 35 2.80 7.63 -1.38
CA ASN A 35 3.21 8.96 -0.89
C ASN A 35 2.05 9.96 -0.67
N LYS A 36 0.84 9.62 -1.12
CA LYS A 36 -0.37 10.42 -0.85
C LYS A 36 -1.07 10.01 0.44
N LEU A 37 -0.61 8.95 1.10
CA LEU A 37 -1.10 8.53 2.39
C LEU A 37 -0.62 9.52 3.48
N PRO A 38 -1.50 9.95 4.40
CA PRO A 38 -1.13 10.89 5.44
C PRO A 38 -0.05 10.30 6.35
N GLY A 39 1.07 11.03 6.49
CA GLY A 39 2.23 10.59 7.26
C GLY A 39 3.18 9.64 6.52
N LEU A 40 2.80 9.13 5.34
CA LEU A 40 3.68 8.29 4.53
C LEU A 40 4.53 9.17 3.61
N GLY A 41 5.70 9.52 4.12
CA GLY A 41 6.70 10.23 3.36
C GLY A 41 7.18 9.44 2.15
N ASP A 42 7.76 10.17 1.22
CA ASP A 42 8.25 9.66 -0.05
C ASP A 42 9.32 8.55 0.10
N ASN A 43 10.19 8.68 1.11
CA ASN A 43 11.15 7.66 1.51
C ASN A 43 10.50 6.34 2.00
N VAL A 44 9.39 6.44 2.73
CA VAL A 44 8.66 5.27 3.23
C VAL A 44 7.97 4.56 2.08
N ALA A 45 7.33 5.33 1.20
CA ALA A 45 6.69 4.83 -0.01
C ALA A 45 7.68 4.07 -0.92
N GLU A 46 8.88 4.63 -1.14
CA GLU A 46 9.91 3.97 -1.95
C GLU A 46 10.45 2.69 -1.30
N SER A 47 10.63 2.69 0.03
CA SER A 47 11.06 1.52 0.78
C SER A 47 10.08 0.35 0.66
N ILE A 48 8.77 0.62 0.59
CA ILE A 48 7.74 -0.41 0.40
C ILE A 48 7.85 -1.04 -0.98
N VAL A 49 7.97 -0.22 -2.03
CA VAL A 49 8.08 -0.74 -3.40
C VAL A 49 9.35 -1.55 -3.57
N LYS A 50 10.50 -1.06 -3.06
CA LYS A 50 11.77 -1.81 -3.10
C LYS A 50 11.68 -3.16 -2.37
N ALA A 51 11.17 -3.17 -1.14
CA ALA A 51 11.00 -4.42 -0.41
C ALA A 51 10.02 -5.37 -1.13
N ARG A 52 8.96 -4.84 -1.76
CA ARG A 52 8.03 -5.65 -2.56
C ARG A 52 8.71 -6.27 -3.78
N GLU A 53 9.57 -5.53 -4.48
CA GLU A 53 10.32 -6.01 -5.64
C GLU A 53 11.28 -7.15 -5.26
N GLU A 54 11.89 -7.07 -4.08
CA GLU A 54 12.74 -8.16 -3.57
C GLU A 54 11.94 -9.41 -3.21
N LYS A 55 10.80 -9.24 -2.51
CA LYS A 55 9.92 -10.34 -2.11
C LYS A 55 8.56 -9.80 -1.69
N MET A 56 7.47 -10.44 -2.12
CA MET A 56 6.13 -10.09 -1.66
C MET A 56 5.99 -10.20 -0.14
N PHE A 57 5.28 -9.26 0.46
CA PHE A 57 5.02 -9.25 1.90
C PHE A 57 4.12 -10.42 2.28
N THR A 58 4.51 -11.14 3.34
CA THR A 58 3.73 -12.25 3.90
C THR A 58 2.83 -11.80 5.05
N SER A 59 3.19 -10.73 5.75
CA SER A 59 2.45 -10.20 6.90
C SER A 59 2.74 -8.72 7.12
N ILE A 60 1.93 -8.08 7.97
CA ILE A 60 2.16 -6.69 8.40
C ILE A 60 3.48 -6.59 9.20
N GLU A 61 3.84 -7.62 9.96
CA GLU A 61 5.14 -7.68 10.62
C GLU A 61 6.32 -7.71 9.63
N ASP A 62 6.23 -8.52 8.56
CA ASP A 62 7.25 -8.57 7.48
C ASP A 62 7.40 -7.19 6.80
N LEU A 63 6.27 -6.53 6.51
CA LEU A 63 6.26 -5.15 6.00
C LEU A 63 7.03 -4.21 6.93
N MET A 64 6.74 -4.20 8.24
CA MET A 64 7.41 -3.31 9.18
C MET A 64 8.90 -3.64 9.36
N LYS A 65 9.28 -4.93 9.28
CA LYS A 65 10.69 -5.35 9.39
C LYS A 65 11.51 -4.93 8.17
N ARG A 66 10.92 -5.01 6.97
CA ARG A 66 11.64 -4.80 5.70
C ARG A 66 11.53 -3.38 5.16
N THR A 67 10.65 -2.57 5.73
CA THR A 67 10.41 -1.19 5.28
C THR A 67 10.57 -0.18 6.41
N LYS A 68 10.55 1.11 6.09
CA LYS A 68 10.54 2.21 7.07
C LYS A 68 9.14 2.52 7.63
N VAL A 69 8.21 1.57 7.55
CA VAL A 69 6.84 1.72 8.05
C VAL A 69 6.81 1.53 9.57
N ASN A 70 6.24 2.49 10.28
CA ASN A 70 6.04 2.44 11.73
C ASN A 70 4.57 2.12 12.06
N LYS A 71 4.27 1.84 13.34
CA LYS A 71 2.90 1.52 13.82
C LYS A 71 1.84 2.54 13.35
N ASN A 72 2.14 3.83 13.44
CA ASN A 72 1.23 4.88 13.00
C ASN A 72 0.92 4.81 11.48
N HIS A 73 1.92 4.46 10.67
CA HIS A 73 1.75 4.25 9.23
C HIS A 73 0.88 3.01 8.96
N VAL A 74 1.10 1.92 9.71
CA VAL A 74 0.27 0.70 9.62
C VAL A 74 -1.18 0.99 9.96
N GLU A 75 -1.46 1.77 11.00
CA GLU A 75 -2.83 2.14 11.36
C GLU A 75 -3.54 2.93 10.26
N VAL A 76 -2.85 3.90 9.65
CA VAL A 76 -3.37 4.66 8.50
C VAL A 76 -3.66 3.72 7.33
N MET A 77 -2.71 2.84 7.02
CA MET A 77 -2.84 1.86 5.93
C MET A 77 -3.97 0.86 6.18
N LYS A 78 -4.16 0.39 7.43
CA LYS A 78 -5.28 -0.47 7.83
C LYS A 78 -6.62 0.25 7.66
N LYS A 79 -6.73 1.50 8.15
CA LYS A 79 -7.94 2.33 8.03
C LYS A 79 -8.33 2.58 6.58
N LEU A 80 -7.35 2.70 5.69
CA LEU A 80 -7.57 2.93 4.26
C LEU A 80 -7.68 1.63 3.44
N GLY A 81 -7.60 0.47 4.09
CA GLY A 81 -7.75 -0.84 3.44
C GLY A 81 -6.56 -1.28 2.58
N VAL A 82 -5.40 -0.65 2.73
CA VAL A 82 -4.19 -0.91 1.93
C VAL A 82 -3.60 -2.29 2.23
N LEU A 83 -3.68 -2.72 3.48
CA LEU A 83 -3.15 -3.99 3.99
C LEU A 83 -4.22 -5.09 3.99
N LYS A 84 -5.30 -4.92 3.22
CA LYS A 84 -6.38 -5.90 3.16
C LYS A 84 -5.86 -7.20 2.54
N GLY A 85 -5.95 -8.29 3.30
CA GLY A 85 -5.44 -9.61 2.89
C GLY A 85 -4.04 -9.95 3.40
N LEU A 86 -3.36 -9.03 4.08
CA LEU A 86 -2.13 -9.35 4.83
C LEU A 86 -2.48 -9.76 6.27
N PRO A 87 -2.06 -10.95 6.74
CA PRO A 87 -2.17 -11.30 8.15
C PRO A 87 -1.28 -10.39 9.01
N GLU A 88 -1.63 -10.22 10.28
CA GLU A 88 -0.88 -9.36 11.19
C GLU A 88 0.53 -9.91 11.45
N THR A 89 0.63 -11.22 11.61
CA THR A 89 1.86 -11.95 11.93
C THR A 89 2.03 -13.16 11.02
N GLU A 90 3.27 -13.63 10.89
CA GLU A 90 3.61 -14.87 10.19
C GLU A 90 3.23 -16.09 11.05
N GLN A 91 1.94 -16.26 11.35
CA GLN A 91 1.50 -17.50 12.00
C GLN A 91 1.52 -18.63 10.98
N PHE A 92 2.62 -19.39 11.01
CA PHE A 92 2.67 -20.76 10.53
C PHE A 92 1.49 -21.52 11.13
N THR A 93 0.46 -21.76 10.31
CA THR A 93 -0.52 -22.78 10.64
C THR A 93 0.14 -24.10 10.25
N LEU A 94 0.90 -24.68 11.18
CA LEU A 94 1.41 -26.04 11.04
C LEU A 94 0.25 -26.99 11.38
N PHE A 95 -0.47 -27.43 10.35
CA PHE A 95 -1.27 -28.64 10.40
C PHE A 95 -0.49 -29.78 9.76
#